data_AF-A0A094BDJ1-F1
#
_entry.id   AF-A0A094BDJ1-F1
#
_cell.length_a   1.000
_cell.length_b   1.000
_cell.length_c   1.000
_cell.angle_alpha   90.00
_cell.angle_beta   90.00
_cell.angle_gamma   90.00
#
_symmetry.space_group_name_H-M   'P 1'
#
loop_
_entity.id
_entity.type
_entity.pdbx_description
1 polymer ?
#
loop_
_entity_poly.entity_id
_entity_poly.type
_entity_poly.pdbx_seq_one_letter_code
_entity_poly.pdbx_strand_id
1 'polypeptide(L)'
;MSSKGTAGAAGGPPPVGAPLGDKQEYAAAMIKEELEDMDSRGWDVHMAEAGFGELPQTEYTRHKYAGEILAGMVIRGRLQAAVFDTFMELCLQGVCSLSALERPVSWNNRSGGDNPRGWISRMLGVFSCFRVNMEWVQSDWGISRGKKWFDYDAAYLWFETVVARSFTSLDAVFNITRRKGLFGAVNAEALKKLEEKDPPNPAWVADINTNSTNYWGGSGTFACWLPDNIDPGLTQLGVYDGVMALSKDFHMRRARTEMHYAVFFDIDRDAEYPEDMEGELN
;
A
#
# COMPACT_ATOMS: atom_id res chain seq x y z
N MET A 1 30.16 4.19 -31.07
CA MET A 1 29.82 4.77 -29.75
C MET A 1 28.36 4.43 -29.49
N SER A 2 28.11 3.45 -28.62
CA SER A 2 26.75 3.08 -28.21
C SER A 2 26.64 3.33 -26.71
N SER A 3 25.70 4.19 -26.33
CA SER A 3 25.48 4.66 -24.98
C SER A 3 25.03 3.53 -24.06
N LYS A 4 25.76 3.33 -22.97
CA LYS A 4 25.32 2.58 -21.80
C LYS A 4 24.19 3.36 -21.11
N GLY A 5 23.00 2.77 -21.07
CA GLY A 5 21.95 3.10 -20.11
C GLY A 5 22.03 2.12 -18.94
N THR A 6 22.07 2.65 -17.72
CA THR A 6 22.35 1.96 -16.46
C THR A 6 21.11 1.31 -15.84
N ALA A 7 21.36 0.12 -15.25
CA ALA A 7 20.69 -0.55 -14.13
C ALA A 7 19.25 -1.09 -14.30
N GLY A 8 19.14 -2.33 -14.79
CA GLY A 8 18.03 -3.24 -14.51
C GLY A 8 18.53 -4.39 -13.64
N ALA A 9 17.91 -4.60 -12.48
CA ALA A 9 18.24 -5.64 -11.51
C ALA A 9 17.64 -7.01 -11.90
N ALA A 10 18.35 -8.09 -11.53
CA ALA A 10 18.20 -9.53 -11.84
C ALA A 10 17.72 -9.97 -13.26
N GLY A 11 18.66 -9.96 -14.22
CA GLY A 11 19.26 -11.25 -14.64
C GLY A 11 18.73 -12.02 -15.86
N GLY A 12 17.84 -11.47 -16.69
CA GLY A 12 17.45 -12.10 -17.96
C GLY A 12 16.19 -11.50 -18.58
N PRO A 13 15.90 -11.74 -19.87
CA PRO A 13 14.61 -11.38 -20.44
C PRO A 13 13.48 -12.10 -19.69
N PRO A 14 12.29 -11.50 -19.54
CA PRO A 14 11.16 -12.13 -18.87
C PRO A 14 10.83 -13.51 -19.50
N PRO A 15 10.74 -14.59 -18.70
CA PRO A 15 10.50 -15.94 -19.21
C PRO A 15 9.00 -16.20 -19.50
N VAL A 16 8.39 -15.36 -20.34
CA VAL A 16 6.97 -15.49 -20.73
C VAL A 16 6.75 -16.81 -21.48
N GLY A 17 5.73 -17.58 -21.09
CA GLY A 17 5.45 -18.89 -21.67
C GLY A 17 6.48 -19.98 -21.34
N ALA A 18 7.46 -19.70 -20.46
CA ALA A 18 8.44 -20.68 -20.01
C ALA A 18 7.85 -21.70 -19.01
N PRO A 19 8.53 -22.84 -18.78
CA PRO A 19 8.19 -23.77 -17.72
C PRO A 19 8.12 -23.09 -16.34
N LEU A 20 7.32 -23.67 -15.44
CA LEU A 20 7.09 -23.13 -14.08
C LEU A 20 8.40 -22.90 -13.29
N GLY A 21 9.40 -23.78 -13.45
CA GLY A 21 10.69 -23.64 -12.77
C GLY A 21 11.42 -22.34 -13.10
N ASP A 22 11.50 -21.99 -14.38
CA ASP A 22 12.16 -20.78 -14.85
C ASP A 22 11.43 -19.51 -14.36
N LYS A 23 10.10 -19.57 -14.31
CA LYS A 23 9.26 -18.50 -13.75
C LYS A 23 9.44 -18.35 -12.24
N GLN A 24 9.57 -19.48 -11.52
CA GLN A 24 9.85 -19.49 -10.09
C GLN A 24 11.23 -18.89 -9.78
N GLU A 25 12.26 -19.23 -10.56
CA GLU A 25 13.60 -18.65 -10.42
C GLU A 25 13.59 -17.14 -10.68
N TYR A 26 12.95 -16.72 -11.78
CA TYR A 26 12.78 -15.30 -12.11
C TYR A 26 12.07 -14.51 -11.01
N ALA A 27 10.98 -15.06 -10.46
CA ALA A 27 10.24 -14.45 -9.37
C ALA A 27 11.04 -14.43 -8.06
N ALA A 28 11.73 -15.53 -7.72
CA ALA A 28 12.52 -15.66 -6.49
C ALA A 28 13.66 -14.64 -6.42
N ALA A 29 14.26 -14.28 -7.56
CA ALA A 29 15.28 -13.24 -7.63
C ALA A 29 14.74 -11.85 -7.21
N MET A 30 13.57 -11.45 -7.72
CA MET A 30 12.93 -10.19 -7.31
C MET A 30 12.55 -10.21 -5.82
N ILE A 31 11.98 -11.31 -5.35
CA ILE A 31 11.61 -11.48 -3.94
C ILE A 31 12.84 -11.35 -3.05
N LYS A 32 13.98 -11.92 -3.47
CA LYS A 32 15.26 -11.80 -2.77
C LYS A 32 15.73 -10.35 -2.72
N GLU A 33 15.68 -9.62 -3.84
CA GLU A 33 16.09 -8.22 -3.87
C GLU A 33 15.21 -7.32 -2.99
N GLU A 34 13.90 -7.56 -2.95
CA GLU A 34 13.01 -6.84 -2.03
C GLU A 34 13.40 -7.08 -0.57
N LEU A 35 13.75 -8.31 -0.19
CA LEU A 35 14.24 -8.61 1.16
C LEU A 35 15.59 -7.93 1.44
N GLU A 36 16.52 -7.97 0.49
CA GLU A 36 17.84 -7.33 0.66
C GLU A 36 17.74 -5.80 0.76
N ASP A 37 16.84 -5.16 0.00
CA ASP A 37 16.57 -3.72 0.12
C ASP A 37 16.01 -3.41 1.52
N MET A 38 15.11 -4.24 2.04
CA MET A 38 14.56 -4.09 3.38
C MET A 38 15.63 -4.19 4.47
N ASP A 39 16.49 -5.23 4.40
CA ASP A 39 17.61 -5.40 5.32
C ASP A 39 18.57 -4.21 5.27
N SER A 40 18.87 -3.71 4.06
CA SER A 40 19.78 -2.57 3.86
C SER A 40 19.25 -1.26 4.46
N ARG A 41 17.92 -1.12 4.55
CA ARG A 41 17.23 0.03 5.15
C ARG A 41 17.16 -0.07 6.68
N GLY A 42 17.67 -1.16 7.27
CA GLY A 42 17.59 -1.39 8.72
C GLY A 42 16.16 -1.57 9.20
N TRP A 43 15.25 -1.95 8.29
CA TRP A 43 13.88 -2.23 8.60
C TRP A 43 13.83 -3.54 9.39
N ASP A 44 13.59 -3.43 10.69
CA ASP A 44 13.40 -4.58 11.57
C ASP A 44 12.00 -5.18 11.32
N VAL A 45 11.95 -5.89 10.19
CA VAL A 45 10.96 -6.89 9.81
C VAL A 45 11.36 -8.24 10.42
N HIS A 46 11.76 -8.29 11.70
CA HIS A 46 11.68 -9.53 12.45
C HIS A 46 10.20 -9.84 12.66
N MET A 47 9.64 -10.58 11.70
CA MET A 47 8.33 -11.18 11.84
C MET A 47 8.25 -11.90 13.17
N ALA A 48 7.31 -11.51 14.02
CA ALA A 48 6.87 -12.42 15.06
C ALA A 48 6.27 -13.63 14.32
N GLU A 49 6.91 -14.80 14.47
CA GLU A 49 6.43 -16.08 13.92
C GLU A 49 4.94 -16.37 14.27
N ALA A 50 4.40 -15.67 15.27
CA ALA A 50 3.02 -15.78 15.72
C ALA A 50 1.94 -15.16 14.80
N GLY A 51 2.30 -14.43 13.74
CA GLY A 51 1.35 -13.50 13.08
C GLY A 51 1.14 -13.64 11.57
N PHE A 52 1.78 -14.58 10.89
CA PHE A 52 1.80 -14.62 9.43
C PHE A 52 1.94 -16.06 8.94
N GLY A 53 1.32 -16.44 7.82
CA GLY A 53 1.37 -17.80 7.27
C GLY A 53 2.81 -18.35 7.19
N GLU A 54 3.20 -19.10 8.21
CA GLU A 54 4.55 -19.43 8.74
C GLU A 54 5.55 -19.94 7.70
N LEU A 55 5.96 -19.08 6.78
CA LEU A 55 6.91 -19.43 5.74
C LEU A 55 8.27 -18.82 6.10
N PRO A 56 9.28 -19.65 6.43
CA PRO A 56 10.63 -19.17 6.72
C PRO A 56 11.19 -18.39 5.53
N GLN A 57 11.95 -17.32 5.78
CA GLN A 57 12.58 -16.47 4.74
C GLN A 57 13.79 -17.15 4.05
N THR A 58 13.61 -18.40 3.61
CA THR A 58 14.66 -19.17 2.95
C THR A 58 14.57 -19.05 1.43
N GLU A 59 15.69 -19.29 0.75
CA GLU A 59 15.71 -19.41 -0.71
C GLU A 59 14.74 -20.47 -1.23
N TYR A 60 14.63 -21.59 -0.52
CA TYR A 60 13.68 -22.65 -0.85
C TYR A 60 12.22 -22.16 -0.82
N THR A 61 11.84 -21.44 0.25
CA THR A 61 10.50 -20.88 0.38
C THR A 61 10.18 -19.91 -0.75
N ARG A 62 11.12 -18.99 -1.07
CA ARG A 62 10.94 -18.00 -2.15
C ARG A 62 10.64 -18.67 -3.49
N HIS A 63 11.38 -19.72 -3.83
CA HIS A 63 11.14 -20.47 -5.07
C HIS A 63 9.83 -21.24 -5.04
N LYS A 64 9.59 -22.02 -3.98
CA LYS A 64 8.43 -22.91 -3.88
C LYS A 64 7.10 -22.15 -3.85
N TYR A 65 7.06 -20.99 -3.20
CA TYR A 65 5.85 -20.20 -2.99
C TYR A 65 5.84 -18.88 -3.79
N ALA A 66 6.68 -18.76 -4.83
CA ALA A 66 6.83 -17.54 -5.62
C ALA A 66 5.49 -16.95 -6.11
N GLY A 67 4.57 -17.78 -6.59
CA GLY A 67 3.26 -17.33 -7.07
C GLY A 67 2.39 -16.71 -5.97
N GLU A 68 2.28 -17.37 -4.81
CA GLU A 68 1.52 -16.85 -3.65
C GLU A 68 2.15 -15.55 -3.12
N ILE A 69 3.50 -15.51 -3.05
CA ILE A 69 4.27 -14.32 -2.67
C ILE A 69 3.93 -13.14 -3.59
N LEU A 70 4.05 -13.34 -4.91
CA LEU A 70 3.80 -12.31 -5.91
C LEU A 70 2.36 -11.80 -5.86
N ALA A 71 1.37 -12.70 -5.74
CA ALA A 71 -0.03 -12.33 -5.61
C ALA A 71 -0.26 -11.42 -4.38
N GLY A 72 0.31 -11.80 -3.22
CA GLY A 72 0.23 -11.01 -2.01
C GLY A 72 0.86 -9.62 -2.16
N MET A 73 2.04 -9.54 -2.78
CA MET A 73 2.73 -8.28 -3.03
C MET A 73 1.95 -7.36 -3.97
N VAL A 74 1.30 -7.90 -5.01
CA VAL A 74 0.46 -7.11 -5.94
C VAL A 74 -0.79 -6.58 -5.27
N ILE A 75 -1.57 -7.43 -4.57
CA ILE A 75 -2.78 -6.98 -3.85
C ILE A 75 -2.42 -5.84 -2.89
N ARG A 76 -1.35 -6.03 -2.12
CA ARG A 76 -0.82 -5.02 -1.20
C ARG A 76 -0.41 -3.75 -1.92
N GLY A 77 0.39 -3.87 -2.98
CA GLY A 77 0.89 -2.73 -3.76
C GLY A 77 -0.23 -1.87 -4.30
N ARG A 78 -1.32 -2.48 -4.77
CA ARG A 78 -2.51 -1.78 -5.26
C ARG A 78 -3.25 -1.04 -4.14
N LEU A 79 -3.42 -1.67 -2.97
CA LEU A 79 -4.02 -0.99 -1.80
C LEU A 79 -3.17 0.16 -1.28
N GLN A 80 -1.86 -0.05 -1.18
CA GLN A 80 -0.91 0.99 -0.78
C GLN A 80 -0.90 2.14 -1.80
N ALA A 81 -0.97 1.85 -3.10
CA ALA A 81 -1.07 2.89 -4.12
C ALA A 81 -2.33 3.75 -3.95
N ALA A 82 -3.48 3.12 -3.72
CA ALA A 82 -4.73 3.84 -3.51
C ALA A 82 -4.63 4.82 -2.33
N VAL A 83 -4.10 4.39 -1.18
CA VAL A 83 -3.97 5.27 0.00
C VAL A 83 -2.87 6.31 -0.18
N PHE A 84 -1.76 5.94 -0.83
CA PHE A 84 -0.65 6.85 -1.10
C PHE A 84 -1.08 7.97 -2.06
N ASP A 85 -1.64 7.62 -3.21
CA ASP A 85 -2.09 8.58 -4.23
C ASP A 85 -3.20 9.49 -3.70
N THR A 86 -4.08 8.97 -2.84
CA THR A 86 -5.10 9.79 -2.15
C THR A 86 -4.44 10.76 -1.17
N PHE A 87 -3.45 10.33 -0.39
CA PHE A 87 -2.73 11.22 0.53
C PHE A 87 -1.93 12.30 -0.22
N MET A 88 -1.25 11.94 -1.31
CA MET A 88 -0.57 12.90 -2.18
C MET A 88 -1.55 13.94 -2.75
N GLU A 89 -2.76 13.53 -3.16
CA GLU A 89 -3.82 14.46 -3.58
C GLU A 89 -4.25 15.39 -2.44
N LEU A 90 -4.42 14.88 -1.21
CA LEU A 90 -4.72 15.71 -0.05
C LEU A 90 -3.64 16.76 0.20
N CYS A 91 -2.36 16.40 0.02
CA CYS A 91 -1.25 17.34 0.11
C CYS A 91 -1.29 18.40 -1.00
N LEU A 92 -1.49 18.00 -2.26
CA LEU A 92 -1.57 18.91 -3.40
C LEU A 92 -2.73 19.92 -3.27
N GLN A 93 -3.83 19.52 -2.62
CA GLN A 93 -5.00 20.37 -2.35
C GLN A 93 -4.84 21.20 -1.07
N GLY A 94 -3.72 21.11 -0.35
CA GLY A 94 -3.46 21.85 0.89
C GLY A 94 -4.29 21.37 2.09
N VAL A 95 -4.90 20.18 2.01
CA VAL A 95 -5.70 19.59 3.10
C VAL A 95 -4.82 18.83 4.09
N CYS A 96 -3.72 18.25 3.62
CA CYS A 96 -2.68 17.63 4.45
C CYS A 96 -1.31 18.22 4.12
N SER A 97 -0.31 17.89 4.93
CA SER A 97 1.09 18.30 4.73
C SER A 97 2.00 17.08 4.61
N LEU A 98 3.01 17.18 3.74
CA LEU A 98 4.06 16.16 3.64
C LEU A 98 4.85 15.99 4.95
N SER A 99 4.87 17.01 5.82
CA SER A 99 5.50 16.90 7.14
C SER A 99 4.90 15.79 8.01
N ALA A 100 3.67 15.35 7.76
CA ALA A 100 3.07 14.19 8.43
C ALA A 100 3.88 12.89 8.27
N LEU A 101 4.71 12.82 7.22
CA LEU A 101 5.56 11.68 6.92
C LEU A 101 6.92 11.75 7.62
N GLU A 102 7.28 12.85 8.29
CA GLU A 102 8.59 13.01 8.96
C GLU A 102 8.72 12.20 10.26
N ARG A 103 7.64 11.53 10.69
CA ARG A 103 7.61 10.65 11.87
C ARG A 103 7.27 9.23 11.45
N PRO A 104 7.91 8.19 12.03
CA PRO A 104 7.52 6.81 11.77
C PRO A 104 6.12 6.53 12.32
N VAL A 105 5.39 5.62 11.68
CA VAL A 105 4.06 5.16 12.12
C VAL A 105 4.21 3.92 13.01
N SER A 106 3.43 3.84 14.10
CA SER A 106 3.33 2.60 14.89
C SER A 106 2.17 1.74 14.40
N TRP A 107 2.52 0.63 13.75
CA TRP A 107 1.59 -0.27 13.05
C TRP A 107 0.80 -1.21 13.97
N ASN A 108 1.18 -1.30 15.24
CA ASN A 108 0.48 -2.13 16.24
C ASN A 108 -0.57 -1.35 17.03
N ASN A 109 -0.54 -0.02 16.92
CA ASN A 109 -1.49 0.82 17.61
C ASN A 109 -2.70 0.98 16.70
N ARG A 110 -3.83 0.36 17.01
CA ARG A 110 -5.07 0.58 16.27
C ARG A 110 -5.81 1.78 16.87
N SER A 111 -6.35 2.63 16.00
CA SER A 111 -7.18 3.73 16.47
C SER A 111 -8.50 3.21 17.06
N GLY A 112 -8.91 3.78 18.19
CA GLY A 112 -10.19 3.52 18.82
C GLY A 112 -10.69 4.77 19.52
N GLY A 113 -12.00 4.85 19.73
CA GLY A 113 -12.64 5.93 20.49
C GLY A 113 -13.00 7.17 19.68
N ASP A 114 -13.13 8.29 20.39
CA ASP A 114 -13.63 9.56 19.87
C ASP A 114 -12.49 10.57 19.70
N ASN A 115 -11.76 10.45 18.58
CA ASN A 115 -10.62 11.28 18.22
C ASN A 115 -10.48 11.33 16.69
N PRO A 116 -9.67 12.25 16.11
CA PRO A 116 -9.58 12.41 14.66
C PRO A 116 -9.22 11.12 13.94
N ARG A 117 -8.25 10.37 14.48
CA ARG A 117 -7.77 9.10 13.90
C ARG A 117 -8.86 8.02 13.91
N GLY A 118 -9.57 7.87 15.03
CA GLY A 118 -10.71 6.96 15.16
C GLY A 118 -11.89 7.34 14.27
N TRP A 119 -12.07 8.62 13.98
CA TRP A 119 -13.07 9.06 13.00
C TRP A 119 -12.64 8.75 11.56
N ILE A 120 -11.39 9.06 11.19
CA ILE A 120 -10.85 8.73 9.86
C ILE A 120 -10.97 7.23 9.58
N SER A 121 -10.63 6.41 10.57
CA SER A 121 -10.86 4.96 10.60
C SER A 121 -12.31 4.62 10.20
N ARG A 122 -13.31 5.10 10.96
CA ARG A 122 -14.73 4.87 10.64
C ARG A 122 -15.13 5.38 9.25
N MET A 123 -14.57 6.51 8.83
CA MET A 123 -14.81 7.11 7.51
C MET A 123 -14.28 6.23 6.37
N LEU A 124 -13.08 5.66 6.50
CA LEU A 124 -12.55 4.70 5.53
C LEU A 124 -13.45 3.47 5.39
N GLY A 125 -14.04 3.01 6.51
CA GLY A 125 -15.01 1.91 6.54
C GLY A 125 -16.30 2.13 5.75
N VAL A 126 -16.54 3.32 5.19
CA VAL A 126 -17.66 3.61 4.27
C VAL A 126 -17.36 3.15 2.84
N PHE A 127 -16.08 3.09 2.46
CA PHE A 127 -15.64 2.79 1.10
C PHE A 127 -15.51 1.29 0.84
N SER A 128 -15.90 0.87 -0.36
CA SER A 128 -15.93 -0.55 -0.75
C SER A 128 -14.59 -1.29 -0.56
N CYS A 129 -13.45 -0.65 -0.84
CA CYS A 129 -12.15 -1.30 -0.73
C CYS A 129 -11.77 -1.68 0.71
N PHE A 130 -12.34 -1.01 1.72
CA PHE A 130 -12.10 -1.30 3.13
C PHE A 130 -13.21 -2.14 3.78
N ARG A 131 -14.34 -2.34 3.07
CA ARG A 131 -15.45 -3.18 3.53
C ARG A 131 -15.38 -4.61 3.03
N VAL A 132 -14.58 -4.86 2.01
CA VAL A 132 -14.45 -6.19 1.40
C VAL A 132 -13.79 -7.16 2.39
N ASN A 133 -14.23 -8.42 2.36
CA ASN A 133 -13.57 -9.45 3.13
C ASN A 133 -12.27 -9.86 2.43
N MET A 134 -11.14 -9.34 2.92
CA MET A 134 -9.82 -9.57 2.32
C MET A 134 -9.40 -11.04 2.28
N GLU A 135 -9.92 -11.89 3.18
CA GLU A 135 -9.65 -13.34 3.13
C GLU A 135 -10.27 -13.97 1.87
N TRP A 136 -11.43 -13.49 1.43
CA TRP A 136 -12.05 -13.95 0.18
C TRP A 136 -11.29 -13.43 -1.04
N VAL A 137 -10.92 -12.14 -1.04
CA VAL A 137 -10.10 -11.55 -2.11
C VAL A 137 -8.79 -12.34 -2.27
N GLN A 138 -8.12 -12.66 -1.18
CA GLN A 138 -6.92 -13.52 -1.20
C GLN A 138 -7.19 -14.91 -1.77
N SER A 139 -8.28 -15.55 -1.34
CA SER A 139 -8.69 -16.87 -1.81
C SER A 139 -8.91 -16.87 -3.33
N ASP A 140 -9.53 -15.82 -3.88
CA ASP A 140 -9.78 -15.68 -5.31
C ASP A 140 -8.47 -15.51 -6.10
N TRP A 141 -7.44 -14.96 -5.46
CA TRP A 141 -6.08 -14.82 -6.00
C TRP A 141 -5.20 -16.06 -5.74
N GLY A 142 -5.79 -17.19 -5.33
CA GLY A 142 -5.09 -18.46 -5.11
C GLY A 142 -4.28 -18.53 -3.81
N ILE A 143 -4.43 -17.55 -2.91
CA ILE A 143 -3.79 -17.55 -1.59
C ILE A 143 -4.68 -18.32 -0.61
N SER A 144 -4.15 -19.37 0.01
CA SER A 144 -4.96 -20.23 0.90
C SER A 144 -5.51 -19.47 2.10
N ARG A 145 -6.77 -19.74 2.47
CA ARG A 145 -7.42 -19.20 3.67
C ARG A 145 -6.61 -19.51 4.93
N GLY A 146 -6.64 -18.59 5.90
CA GLY A 146 -5.82 -18.68 7.11
C GLY A 146 -4.35 -18.31 6.92
N LYS A 147 -3.80 -18.29 5.69
CA LYS A 147 -2.51 -17.67 5.44
C LYS A 147 -2.73 -16.15 5.35
N LYS A 148 -2.53 -15.44 6.47
CA LYS A 148 -2.67 -13.97 6.49
C LYS A 148 -1.40 -13.33 5.94
N TRP A 149 -1.28 -13.30 4.61
CA TRP A 149 -0.08 -12.79 3.93
C TRP A 149 0.12 -11.26 4.03
N PHE A 150 -0.79 -10.54 4.67
CA PHE A 150 -0.65 -9.13 4.98
C PHE A 150 -1.60 -8.77 6.11
N ASP A 151 -1.16 -7.93 7.06
CA ASP A 151 -2.09 -7.18 7.87
C ASP A 151 -2.64 -6.06 6.99
N TYR A 152 -3.76 -6.32 6.30
CA TYR A 152 -4.45 -5.35 5.43
C TYR A 152 -4.79 -4.05 6.14
N ASP A 153 -4.78 -4.08 7.47
CA ASP A 153 -4.94 -2.90 8.27
C ASP A 153 -3.73 -1.97 8.15
N ALA A 154 -2.55 -2.39 7.67
CA ALA A 154 -1.39 -1.50 7.59
C ALA A 154 -1.62 -0.28 6.68
N ALA A 155 -2.12 -0.46 5.46
CA ALA A 155 -2.41 0.67 4.57
C ALA A 155 -3.46 1.63 5.19
N TYR A 156 -4.42 1.05 5.91
CA TYR A 156 -5.44 1.76 6.65
C TYR A 156 -4.87 2.57 7.82
N LEU A 157 -4.05 1.93 8.66
CA LEU A 157 -3.38 2.49 9.83
C LEU A 157 -2.40 3.59 9.44
N TRP A 158 -1.71 3.43 8.31
CA TRP A 158 -0.87 4.47 7.75
C TRP A 158 -1.69 5.69 7.37
N PHE A 159 -2.73 5.51 6.54
CA PHE A 159 -3.54 6.62 6.03
C PHE A 159 -4.21 7.40 7.16
N GLU A 160 -4.85 6.70 8.11
CA GLU A 160 -5.48 7.37 9.26
C GLU A 160 -4.45 8.16 10.09
N THR A 161 -3.23 7.64 10.22
CA THR A 161 -2.18 8.27 11.02
C THR A 161 -1.64 9.52 10.32
N VAL A 162 -1.25 9.41 9.06
CA VAL A 162 -0.63 10.53 8.32
C VAL A 162 -1.63 11.66 8.05
N VAL A 163 -2.90 11.33 7.85
CA VAL A 163 -3.96 12.35 7.76
C VAL A 163 -4.18 13.00 9.14
N ALA A 164 -4.34 12.22 10.22
CA ALA A 164 -4.52 12.76 11.57
C ALA A 164 -3.38 13.69 12.03
N ARG A 165 -2.18 13.53 11.47
CA ARG A 165 -1.01 14.36 11.78
C ARG A 165 -1.04 15.76 11.19
N SER A 166 -1.80 15.99 10.12
CA SER A 166 -1.70 17.26 9.38
C SER A 166 -2.98 17.77 8.73
N PHE A 167 -4.13 17.12 8.94
CA PHE A 167 -5.37 17.57 8.32
C PHE A 167 -5.74 19.00 8.73
N THR A 168 -6.29 19.77 7.79
CA THR A 168 -6.90 21.08 8.07
C THR A 168 -8.41 21.00 8.23
N SER A 169 -9.06 20.03 7.56
CA SER A 169 -10.49 19.77 7.66
C SER A 169 -10.81 18.31 7.35
N LEU A 170 -11.50 17.63 8.27
CA LEU A 170 -11.95 16.24 8.09
C LEU A 170 -13.02 16.11 6.98
N ASP A 171 -13.86 17.13 6.81
CA ASP A 171 -14.83 17.17 5.71
C ASP A 171 -14.13 17.28 4.35
N ALA A 172 -13.06 18.08 4.27
CA ALA A 172 -12.25 18.19 3.06
C ALA A 172 -11.53 16.87 2.76
N VAL A 173 -11.00 16.19 3.79
CA VAL A 173 -10.43 14.84 3.66
C VAL A 173 -11.45 13.89 3.04
N PHE A 174 -12.65 13.80 3.60
CA PHE A 174 -13.69 12.89 3.09
C PHE A 174 -14.09 13.22 1.65
N ASN A 175 -14.33 14.50 1.36
CA ASN A 175 -14.76 14.93 0.02
C ASN A 175 -13.70 14.70 -1.05
N ILE A 176 -12.43 14.98 -0.76
CA ILE A 176 -11.33 14.71 -1.70
C ILE A 176 -11.16 13.20 -1.90
N THR A 177 -11.17 12.42 -0.81
CA THR A 177 -11.09 10.96 -0.87
C THR A 177 -12.20 10.38 -1.76
N ARG A 178 -13.44 10.82 -1.52
CA ARG A 178 -14.61 10.43 -2.32
C ARG A 178 -14.49 10.84 -3.77
N ARG A 179 -14.05 12.08 -4.05
CA ARG A 179 -13.88 12.60 -5.41
C ARG A 179 -12.77 11.89 -6.18
N LYS A 180 -11.69 11.52 -5.49
CA LYS A 180 -10.55 10.79 -6.08
C LYS A 180 -10.96 9.38 -6.49
N GLY A 181 -11.90 8.76 -5.78
CA GLY A 181 -12.56 7.51 -6.18
C GLY A 181 -11.71 6.25 -6.06
N LEU A 182 -10.44 6.36 -5.66
CA LEU A 182 -9.51 5.21 -5.57
C LEU A 182 -9.90 4.18 -4.50
N PHE A 183 -10.74 4.56 -3.53
CA PHE A 183 -11.28 3.65 -2.50
C PHE A 183 -12.57 2.94 -2.95
N GLY A 184 -13.01 3.20 -4.19
CA GLY A 184 -14.21 2.65 -4.78
C GLY A 184 -15.49 3.29 -4.25
N ALA A 185 -16.61 2.61 -4.48
CA ALA A 185 -17.95 3.14 -4.19
C ALA A 185 -18.18 3.32 -2.68
N VAL A 186 -18.94 4.38 -2.36
CA VAL A 186 -19.43 4.66 -1.00
C VAL A 186 -20.68 3.82 -0.73
N ASN A 187 -20.70 3.11 0.40
CA ASN A 187 -21.91 2.45 0.85
C ASN A 187 -22.84 3.44 1.58
N ALA A 188 -24.05 3.62 1.05
CA ALA A 188 -25.01 4.60 1.57
C ALA A 188 -25.44 4.34 3.03
N GLU A 189 -25.61 3.07 3.43
CA GLU A 189 -26.01 2.73 4.81
C GLU A 189 -24.88 3.02 5.81
N ALA A 190 -23.64 2.65 5.46
CA ALA A 190 -22.46 2.95 6.26
C ALA A 190 -22.21 4.45 6.37
N LEU A 191 -22.37 5.19 5.26
CA LEU A 191 -22.27 6.65 5.26
C LEU A 191 -23.30 7.28 6.19
N LYS A 192 -24.57 6.89 6.04
CA LYS A 192 -25.66 7.38 6.91
C LYS A 192 -25.35 7.11 8.38
N LYS A 193 -24.86 5.92 8.71
CA LYS A 193 -24.46 5.58 10.08
C LYS A 193 -23.32 6.47 10.60
N LEU A 194 -22.30 6.72 9.78
CA LEU A 194 -21.18 7.61 10.13
C LEU A 194 -21.69 9.03 10.42
N GLU A 195 -22.52 9.58 9.53
CA GLU A 195 -23.05 10.95 9.64
C GLU A 195 -23.98 11.12 10.85
N GLU A 196 -24.83 10.14 11.15
CA GLU A 196 -25.81 10.22 12.22
C GLU A 196 -25.25 9.88 13.61
N LYS A 197 -24.28 8.95 13.70
CA LYS A 197 -23.81 8.42 14.99
C LYS A 197 -22.41 8.87 15.37
N ASP A 198 -21.57 9.14 14.38
CA ASP A 198 -20.16 9.42 14.57
C ASP A 198 -19.72 10.66 13.75
N PRO A 199 -20.40 11.83 13.88
CA PRO A 199 -20.00 13.02 13.15
C PRO A 199 -18.61 13.51 13.60
N PRO A 200 -17.81 14.13 12.72
CA PRO A 200 -16.52 14.66 13.11
C PRO A 200 -16.70 15.79 14.12
N ASN A 201 -15.91 15.79 15.20
CA ASN A 201 -15.94 16.86 16.19
C ASN A 201 -15.22 18.11 15.63
N PRO A 202 -15.89 19.27 15.52
CA PRO A 202 -15.26 20.49 14.99
C PRO A 202 -14.08 21.04 15.81
N ALA A 203 -13.94 20.62 17.07
CA ALA A 203 -12.84 21.03 17.95
C ALA A 203 -11.56 20.21 17.74
N TRP A 204 -11.62 19.14 16.96
CA TRP A 204 -10.46 18.30 16.69
C TRP A 204 -9.44 19.01 15.80
N VAL A 205 -8.18 18.91 16.23
CA VAL A 205 -7.03 19.45 15.52
C VAL A 205 -6.05 18.33 15.19
N ALA A 206 -5.29 18.53 14.13
CA ALA A 206 -4.21 17.63 13.77
C ALA A 206 -3.09 17.66 14.83
N ASP A 207 -2.44 16.51 15.04
CA ASP A 207 -1.28 16.38 15.93
C ASP A 207 -0.19 15.57 15.25
N ILE A 208 0.93 16.22 14.95
CA ILE A 208 2.10 15.63 14.30
C ILE A 208 2.69 14.43 15.08
N ASN A 209 2.45 14.36 16.40
CA ASN A 209 2.91 13.27 17.26
C ASN A 209 1.89 12.11 17.33
N THR A 210 0.77 12.22 16.61
CA THR A 210 -0.22 11.13 16.54
C THR A 210 0.48 9.84 16.13
N ASN A 211 0.38 8.85 17.03
CA ASN A 211 0.89 7.50 16.81
C ASN A 211 2.36 7.44 16.36
N SER A 212 3.19 8.39 16.80
CA SER A 212 4.62 8.38 16.54
C SER A 212 5.35 7.41 17.47
N THR A 213 6.36 6.74 16.94
CA THR A 213 7.25 5.83 17.67
C THR A 213 8.70 6.27 17.44
N ASN A 214 9.64 5.83 18.27
CA ASN A 214 11.08 6.04 18.03
C ASN A 214 11.71 4.91 17.21
N TYR A 215 10.91 3.89 16.88
CA TYR A 215 11.32 2.68 16.20
C TYR A 215 10.35 2.40 15.06
N TRP A 216 10.87 2.03 13.91
CA TRP A 216 10.08 1.58 12.77
C TRP A 216 9.72 0.11 12.95
N GLY A 217 8.42 -0.21 13.07
CA GLY A 217 7.96 -1.60 13.10
C GLY A 217 7.51 -2.04 11.71
N GLY A 218 8.00 -3.15 11.19
CA GLY A 218 7.45 -3.69 9.95
C GLY A 218 6.02 -4.23 10.11
N SER A 219 5.28 -4.30 9.02
CA SER A 219 4.02 -5.07 8.93
C SER A 219 4.17 -6.24 7.95
N GLY A 220 4.30 -7.48 8.43
CA GLY A 220 4.26 -8.71 7.61
C GLY A 220 5.56 -9.13 6.92
N THR A 221 5.46 -10.09 5.96
CA THR A 221 6.61 -10.75 5.27
C THR A 221 7.48 -9.81 4.47
N PHE A 222 6.90 -8.73 3.95
CA PHE A 222 7.63 -7.65 3.30
C PHE A 222 7.27 -6.34 3.98
N ALA A 223 8.21 -5.41 4.02
CA ALA A 223 8.00 -4.08 4.55
C ALA A 223 6.86 -3.36 3.81
N CYS A 224 6.14 -2.51 4.53
CA CYS A 224 5.22 -1.58 3.92
C CYS A 224 6.02 -0.62 3.02
N TRP A 225 5.59 -0.40 1.77
CA TRP A 225 6.26 0.54 0.86
C TRP A 225 5.82 1.98 1.07
N LEU A 226 4.78 2.21 1.88
CA LEU A 226 4.29 3.54 2.18
C LEU A 226 5.36 4.34 2.93
N PRO A 227 5.70 5.55 2.47
CA PRO A 227 6.76 6.33 3.09
C PRO A 227 6.35 6.79 4.48
N ASP A 228 7.27 6.68 5.43
CA ASP A 228 7.24 7.30 6.74
C ASP A 228 8.68 7.56 7.20
N ASN A 229 8.85 8.38 8.23
CA ASN A 229 10.17 8.83 8.69
C ASN A 229 11.05 9.40 7.55
N ILE A 230 10.44 10.19 6.65
CA ILE A 230 11.16 10.76 5.50
C ILE A 230 12.13 11.87 5.93
N ASP A 231 13.16 12.11 5.13
CA ASP A 231 14.07 13.24 5.31
C ASP A 231 13.29 14.57 5.25
N PRO A 232 13.35 15.43 6.28
CA PRO A 232 12.73 16.76 6.25
C PRO A 232 13.18 17.63 5.07
N GLY A 233 14.35 17.37 4.47
CA GLY A 233 14.77 18.01 3.23
C GLY A 233 13.78 17.82 2.09
N LEU A 234 13.06 16.68 2.02
CA LEU A 234 12.03 16.42 1.01
C LEU A 234 10.80 17.31 1.20
N THR A 235 10.41 17.60 2.44
CA THR A 235 9.24 18.45 2.72
C THR A 235 9.55 19.94 2.47
N GLN A 236 10.82 20.32 2.51
CA GLN A 236 11.32 21.66 2.22
C GLN A 236 11.40 21.99 0.72
N LEU A 237 11.37 20.99 -0.17
CA LEU A 237 11.37 21.21 -1.64
C LEU A 237 10.08 21.88 -2.14
N GLY A 238 9.04 21.95 -1.29
CA GLY A 238 7.70 22.32 -1.70
C GLY A 238 6.85 21.09 -2.05
N VAL A 239 5.53 21.24 -1.95
CA VAL A 239 4.58 20.11 -2.01
C VAL A 239 4.68 19.35 -3.33
N TYR A 240 4.75 20.04 -4.47
CA TYR A 240 4.78 19.38 -5.78
C TYR A 240 6.04 18.52 -5.97
N ASP A 241 7.23 19.09 -5.74
CA ASP A 241 8.49 18.39 -5.93
C ASP A 241 8.67 17.25 -4.92
N GLY A 242 8.23 17.45 -3.67
CA GLY A 242 8.20 16.40 -2.65
C GLY A 242 7.28 15.23 -3.05
N VAL A 243 6.06 15.52 -3.52
CA VAL A 243 5.12 14.50 -4.02
C VAL A 243 5.73 13.73 -5.20
N MET A 244 6.34 14.42 -6.16
CA MET A 244 6.96 13.79 -7.32
C MET A 244 8.12 12.88 -6.95
N ALA A 245 8.97 13.31 -6.01
CA ALA A 245 10.10 12.51 -5.53
C ALA A 245 9.62 11.21 -4.85
N LEU A 246 8.64 11.30 -3.94
CA LEU A 246 8.08 10.15 -3.24
C LEU A 246 7.33 9.20 -4.20
N SER A 247 6.56 9.78 -5.13
CA SER A 247 5.77 9.01 -6.10
C SER A 247 6.65 8.20 -7.05
N LYS A 248 7.80 8.74 -7.44
CA LYS A 248 8.71 8.05 -8.37
C LYS A 248 9.22 6.72 -7.80
N ASP A 249 9.72 6.71 -6.56
CA ASP A 249 10.24 5.48 -5.94
C ASP A 249 9.12 4.46 -5.71
N PHE A 250 8.00 4.91 -5.14
CA PHE A 250 6.85 4.06 -4.84
C PHE A 250 6.28 3.38 -6.10
N HIS A 251 5.99 4.16 -7.15
CA HIS A 251 5.37 3.61 -8.37
C HIS A 251 6.36 2.79 -9.21
N MET A 252 7.67 3.07 -9.13
CA MET A 252 8.69 2.20 -9.74
C MET A 252 8.68 0.81 -9.10
N ARG A 253 8.65 0.72 -7.77
CA ARG A 253 8.56 -0.56 -7.04
C ARG A 253 7.29 -1.32 -7.41
N ARG A 254 6.15 -0.63 -7.38
CA ARG A 254 4.85 -1.20 -7.77
C ARG A 254 4.87 -1.75 -9.20
N ALA A 255 5.32 -0.94 -10.17
CA ALA A 255 5.35 -1.33 -11.57
C ALA A 255 6.25 -2.55 -11.80
N ARG A 256 7.37 -2.63 -11.07
CA ARG A 256 8.24 -3.80 -11.06
C ARG A 256 7.51 -5.03 -10.53
N THR A 257 6.87 -4.96 -9.36
CA THR A 257 6.13 -6.10 -8.82
C THR A 257 5.01 -6.56 -9.75
N GLU A 258 4.22 -5.64 -10.31
CA GLU A 258 3.14 -5.97 -11.25
C GLU A 258 3.68 -6.64 -12.52
N MET A 259 4.85 -6.21 -13.03
CA MET A 259 5.52 -6.87 -14.15
C MET A 259 5.91 -8.32 -13.81
N HIS A 260 6.57 -8.55 -12.67
CA HIS A 260 6.98 -9.90 -12.28
C HIS A 260 5.78 -10.83 -12.06
N TYR A 261 4.69 -10.31 -11.48
CA TYR A 261 3.43 -11.04 -11.36
C TYR A 261 2.85 -11.41 -12.73
N ALA A 262 2.73 -10.45 -13.64
CA ALA A 262 2.18 -10.70 -14.96
C ALA A 262 2.98 -11.77 -15.73
N VAL A 263 4.31 -11.70 -15.66
CA VAL A 263 5.20 -12.69 -16.30
C VAL A 263 5.04 -14.08 -15.67
N PHE A 264 4.94 -14.17 -14.34
CA PHE A 264 4.77 -15.46 -13.66
C PHE A 264 3.46 -16.16 -14.06
N PHE A 265 2.38 -15.39 -14.21
CA PHE A 265 1.04 -15.90 -14.53
C PHE A 265 0.69 -15.85 -16.03
N ASP A 266 1.64 -15.51 -16.90
CA ASP A 266 1.41 -15.27 -18.35
C ASP A 266 0.23 -14.34 -18.63
N ILE A 267 0.07 -13.29 -17.82
CA ILE A 267 -0.98 -12.28 -18.01
C ILE A 267 -0.51 -11.31 -19.08
N ASP A 268 -1.28 -11.21 -20.16
CA ASP A 268 -1.07 -10.20 -21.17
C ASP A 268 -1.36 -8.81 -20.59
N ARG A 269 -0.34 -7.95 -20.58
CA ARG A 269 -0.44 -6.58 -20.06
C ARG A 269 -0.94 -5.60 -21.10
N ASP A 270 -0.84 -5.96 -22.37
CA ASP A 270 -1.21 -5.15 -23.53
C ASP A 270 -2.54 -5.62 -24.15
N ALA A 271 -3.11 -6.72 -23.64
CA ALA A 271 -4.47 -7.12 -23.96
C ALA A 271 -5.45 -6.06 -23.45
N GLU A 272 -6.10 -5.36 -24.38
CA GLU A 272 -7.31 -4.61 -24.09
C GLU A 272 -8.33 -5.57 -23.47
N TYR A 273 -8.65 -5.39 -22.19
CA TYR A 273 -9.66 -6.20 -21.53
C TYR A 273 -11.04 -5.80 -22.06
N PRO A 274 -11.92 -6.76 -22.41
CA PRO A 274 -13.28 -6.46 -22.89
C PRO A 274 -14.13 -5.67 -21.88
N GLU A 275 -13.75 -5.67 -20.60
CA GLU A 275 -14.44 -4.90 -19.54
C GLU A 275 -14.20 -3.38 -19.64
N ASP A 276 -13.16 -2.95 -20.36
CA ASP A 276 -12.96 -1.53 -20.71
C ASP A 276 -13.83 -1.09 -21.91
N MET A 277 -14.56 -2.02 -22.54
CA MET A 277 -15.51 -1.79 -23.63
C MET A 277 -16.99 -1.84 -23.19
N GLU A 278 -17.31 -2.18 -21.93
CA GLU A 278 -18.68 -2.06 -21.39
C GLU A 278 -18.98 -0.64 -20.86
N GLY A 279 -18.39 0.37 -21.51
CA GLY A 279 -18.74 1.78 -21.37
C GLY A 279 -19.72 2.29 -22.44
N GLU A 280 -20.20 1.44 -23.35
CA GLU A 280 -21.27 1.79 -24.28
C GLU A 280 -22.31 0.65 -24.40
N LEU A 281 -23.58 1.00 -24.16
CA LEU A 281 -24.84 0.29 -24.48
C LEU A 281 -25.50 -0.55 -23.37
N ASN A 282 -26.13 0.14 -22.39
CA ASN A 282 -27.60 0.40 -22.36
C ASN A 282 -28.03 1.12 -21.07
#